data_AF-A0A7J4X2U8-F1
#
_entry.id   AF-A0A7J4X2U8-F1
#
_cell.length_a   1.000
_cell.length_b   1.000
_cell.length_c   1.000
_cell.angle_alpha   90.00
_cell.angle_beta   90.00
_cell.angle_gamma   90.00
#
_symmetry.space_group_name_H-M   'P 1'
#
loop_
_entity.id
_entity.type
_entity.pdbx_description
1 polymer ?
#
loop_
_entity_poly.entity_id
_entity_poly.type
_entity_poly.pdbx_seq_one_letter_code
_entity_poly.pdbx_strand_id
1 'polypeptide(L)'
;MSDATELANAISQLGGQNKVVKEGGVEKAVIVPYAFGGDMRMTLARNLRILKGHVDDFSVARDALINEYSDGTGKIDPDHPKFSALNTAMADLGKQEIDVDLVLLKEADFRLGDNPIPPALLSSLLTIIE
;
A
#
# COMPACT_ATOMS: atom_id res chain seq x y z
N MET A 1 2.39 -9.26 -4.53
CA MET A 1 1.70 -8.61 -3.38
C MET A 1 2.55 -7.57 -2.63
N SER A 2 3.84 -7.82 -2.37
CA SER A 2 4.75 -6.81 -1.76
C SER A 2 4.65 -5.48 -2.50
N ASP A 3 4.73 -5.54 -3.82
CA ASP A 3 4.74 -4.38 -4.72
C ASP A 3 3.45 -3.54 -4.63
N ALA A 4 2.27 -4.20 -4.59
CA ALA A 4 0.98 -3.50 -4.44
C ALA A 4 0.86 -2.79 -3.08
N THR A 5 1.42 -3.40 -2.03
CA THR A 5 1.42 -2.84 -0.67
C THR A 5 2.42 -1.68 -0.57
N GLU A 6 3.61 -1.85 -1.13
CA GLU A 6 4.64 -0.81 -1.24
C GLU A 6 4.13 0.39 -2.03
N LEU A 7 3.49 0.16 -3.18
CA LEU A 7 2.92 1.22 -3.99
C LEU A 7 1.75 1.93 -3.29
N ALA A 8 0.87 1.19 -2.61
CA ALA A 8 -0.21 1.78 -1.81
C ALA A 8 0.32 2.64 -0.67
N ASN A 9 1.41 2.20 -0.03
CA ASN A 9 2.10 2.96 1.01
C ASN A 9 2.74 4.22 0.44
N ALA A 10 3.41 4.13 -0.72
CA ALA A 10 3.98 5.29 -1.42
C ALA A 10 2.89 6.32 -1.77
N ILE A 11 1.78 5.88 -2.38
CA ILE A 11 0.65 6.77 -2.68
C ILE A 11 0.06 7.39 -1.41
N SER A 12 0.00 6.66 -0.29
CA SER A 12 -0.47 7.19 0.98
C SER A 12 0.46 8.26 1.57
N GLN A 13 1.78 8.13 1.37
CA GLN A 13 2.77 9.12 1.81
C GLN A 13 2.71 10.43 1.01
N LEU A 14 2.10 10.42 -0.19
CA LEU A 14 1.76 11.65 -0.91
C LEU A 14 0.65 12.46 -0.21
N GLY A 15 0.10 12.01 0.92
CA GLY A 15 -0.80 12.81 1.75
C GLY A 15 -0.16 14.06 2.37
N GLY A 16 1.17 14.10 2.49
CA GLY A 16 1.90 15.25 3.00
C GLY A 16 3.20 14.87 3.69
N GLN A 17 3.94 15.89 4.13
CA GLN A 17 5.20 15.73 4.86
C GLN A 17 5.02 16.01 6.36
N ASN A 18 5.73 15.25 7.18
CA ASN A 18 5.87 15.58 8.61
C ASN A 18 6.72 16.85 8.76
N LYS A 19 6.20 17.82 9.51
CA LYS A 19 6.89 19.05 9.85
C LYS A 19 6.77 19.30 11.34
N VAL A 20 7.87 19.66 12.00
CA VAL A 20 7.84 20.13 13.38
C VAL A 20 7.58 21.62 13.37
N VAL A 21 6.53 22.05 14.07
CA VAL A 21 6.19 23.46 14.27
C VAL A 21 6.28 23.79 15.75
N LYS A 22 6.72 25.02 16.07
CA LYS A 22 6.80 25.50 17.45
C LYS A 22 5.62 26.43 17.71
N GLU A 23 4.75 26.02 18.61
CA GLU A 23 3.53 26.75 18.96
C GLU A 23 3.51 26.96 20.48
N GLY A 24 3.52 28.21 20.94
CA GLY A 24 3.54 28.52 22.38
C GLY A 24 4.78 28.01 23.14
N GLY A 25 5.90 27.79 22.45
CA GLY A 25 7.13 27.25 23.06
C GLY A 25 7.24 25.72 23.06
N VAL A 26 6.19 25.00 22.63
CA VAL A 26 6.16 23.53 22.51
C VAL A 26 6.35 23.13 21.05
N GLU A 27 7.17 22.11 20.82
CA GLU A 27 7.32 21.50 19.50
C GLU A 27 6.22 20.48 19.24
N LYS A 28 5.55 20.59 18.09
CA LYS A 28 4.47 19.71 17.66
C LYS A 28 4.75 19.20 16.25
N ALA A 29 4.63 17.90 16.05
CA ALA A 29 4.62 17.32 14.72
C ALA A 29 3.26 17.54 14.07
N VAL A 30 3.25 18.12 12.87
CA VAL A 30 2.07 18.31 12.02
C VAL A 30 2.35 17.74 10.63
N ILE A 31 1.29 17.32 9.94
CA ILE A 31 1.38 16.90 8.54
C ILE A 31 1.03 18.10 7.68
N VAL A 32 1.93 18.50 6.79
CA VAL A 32 1.70 19.55 5.80
C VAL A 32 1.41 18.87 4.45
N PRO A 33 0.20 19.01 3.89
CA PRO A 33 -0.15 18.41 2.62
C PRO A 33 0.70 18.93 1.46
N TYR A 34 0.99 18.08 0.48
CA TYR A 34 1.54 18.51 -0.79
C TYR A 34 0.47 19.25 -1.61
N ALA A 35 0.90 20.26 -2.39
CA ALA A 35 0.06 21.18 -3.12
C ALA A 35 -0.42 20.62 -4.47
N PHE A 36 -1.08 19.45 -4.44
CA PHE A 36 -1.60 18.79 -5.65
C PHE A 36 -2.91 19.40 -6.15
N GLY A 37 -3.09 19.34 -7.48
CA GLY A 37 -4.36 19.68 -8.14
C GLY A 37 -5.50 18.74 -7.73
N GLY A 38 -6.75 19.14 -8.01
CA GLY A 38 -7.93 18.31 -7.74
C GLY A 38 -7.87 16.95 -8.46
N ASP A 39 -7.49 16.98 -9.74
CA ASP A 39 -7.44 15.78 -10.59
C ASP A 39 -6.38 14.79 -10.12
N MET A 40 -5.19 15.28 -9.74
CA MET A 40 -4.15 14.41 -9.19
C MET A 40 -4.60 13.78 -7.86
N ARG A 41 -5.22 14.54 -6.96
CA ARG A 41 -5.76 13.99 -5.70
C ARG A 41 -6.80 12.89 -5.94
N MET A 42 -7.70 13.11 -6.91
CA MET A 42 -8.69 12.09 -7.29
C MET A 42 -8.04 10.86 -7.91
N THR A 43 -7.00 11.04 -8.73
CA THR A 43 -6.25 9.94 -9.34
C THR A 43 -5.53 9.10 -8.28
N LEU A 44 -4.83 9.74 -7.35
CA LEU A 44 -4.21 9.09 -6.20
C LEU A 44 -5.24 8.31 -5.37
N ALA A 45 -6.42 8.90 -5.11
CA ALA A 45 -7.48 8.23 -4.36
C ALA A 45 -8.04 7.00 -5.08
N ARG A 46 -8.18 7.04 -6.41
CA ARG A 46 -8.62 5.89 -7.22
C ARG A 46 -7.60 4.76 -7.19
N ASN A 47 -6.33 5.08 -7.47
CA ASN A 47 -5.24 4.09 -7.43
C ASN A 47 -5.13 3.47 -6.03
N LEU A 48 -5.23 4.28 -4.97
CA LEU A 48 -5.19 3.78 -3.60
C LEU A 48 -6.36 2.85 -3.28
N ARG A 49 -7.58 3.17 -3.76
CA ARG A 49 -8.76 2.31 -3.59
C ARG A 49 -8.55 0.96 -4.25
N ILE A 50 -8.03 0.94 -5.48
CA ILE A 50 -7.77 -0.29 -6.24
C ILE A 50 -6.74 -1.15 -5.51
N LEU A 51 -5.58 -0.58 -5.17
CA LEU A 51 -4.51 -1.31 -4.50
C LEU A 51 -4.94 -1.85 -3.13
N LYS A 52 -5.66 -1.04 -2.33
CA LYS A 52 -6.18 -1.50 -1.04
C LYS A 52 -7.21 -2.62 -1.20
N GLY A 53 -8.07 -2.55 -2.21
CA GLY A 53 -9.00 -3.62 -2.53
C GLY A 53 -8.29 -4.96 -2.74
N HIS A 54 -7.22 -4.98 -3.53
CA HIS A 54 -6.44 -6.21 -3.74
C HIS A 54 -5.69 -6.68 -2.47
N VAL A 55 -5.22 -5.76 -1.63
CA VAL A 55 -4.61 -6.14 -0.34
C VAL A 55 -5.64 -6.77 0.60
N ASP A 56 -6.86 -6.23 0.63
CA ASP A 56 -7.96 -6.77 1.42
C ASP A 56 -8.41 -8.13 0.87
N ASP A 57 -8.55 -8.28 -0.45
CA ASP A 57 -8.90 -9.56 -1.10
C ASP A 57 -7.89 -10.66 -0.79
N PHE A 58 -6.60 -10.37 -0.85
CA PHE A 58 -5.58 -11.33 -0.44
C PHE A 58 -5.68 -11.67 1.05
N SER A 59 -5.90 -10.67 1.90
CA SER A 59 -6.03 -10.90 3.35
C SER A 59 -7.21 -11.82 3.65
N VAL A 60 -8.34 -11.63 2.96
CA VAL A 60 -9.51 -12.50 3.02
C VAL A 60 -9.17 -13.91 2.53
N ALA A 61 -8.49 -14.05 1.38
CA ALA A 61 -8.10 -15.36 0.85
C ALA A 61 -7.14 -16.11 1.79
N ARG A 62 -6.18 -15.39 2.37
CA ARG A 62 -5.25 -15.92 3.38
C ARG A 62 -6.00 -16.41 4.62
N ASP A 63 -6.90 -15.59 5.16
CA ASP A 63 -7.64 -15.93 6.37
C ASP A 63 -8.62 -17.09 6.11
N ALA A 64 -9.17 -17.19 4.90
CA ALA A 64 -9.97 -18.35 4.47
C ALA A 64 -9.13 -19.65 4.45
N LEU A 65 -7.91 -19.62 3.89
CA LEU A 65 -7.00 -20.76 3.93
C LEU A 65 -6.66 -21.17 5.36
N ILE A 66 -6.34 -20.20 6.23
CA ILE A 66 -6.06 -20.51 7.65
C ILE A 66 -7.26 -21.21 8.28
N ASN A 67 -8.48 -20.68 8.07
CA ASN A 67 -9.69 -21.25 8.64
C ASN A 67 -10.00 -22.65 8.09
N GLU A 68 -9.84 -22.86 6.78
CA GLU A 68 -10.07 -24.16 6.13
C GLU A 68 -9.14 -25.24 6.69
N TYR A 69 -7.83 -24.95 6.77
CA TYR A 69 -6.86 -25.95 7.20
C TYR A 69 -6.85 -26.14 8.73
N SER A 70 -7.27 -25.13 9.50
CA SER A 70 -7.35 -25.17 10.97
C SER A 70 -8.69 -25.68 11.50
N ASP A 71 -9.59 -26.14 10.63
CA ASP A 71 -10.95 -26.57 10.97
C ASP A 71 -11.71 -25.48 11.78
N GLY A 72 -11.50 -24.21 11.42
CA GLY A 72 -12.13 -23.04 12.03
C GLY A 72 -11.52 -22.55 13.34
N THR A 73 -10.44 -23.16 13.83
CA THR A 73 -9.78 -22.75 15.08
C THR A 73 -8.81 -21.58 14.92
N GLY A 74 -8.42 -21.26 13.67
CA GLY A 74 -7.46 -20.22 13.33
C GLY A 74 -6.00 -20.59 13.65
N LYS A 75 -5.75 -21.81 14.14
CA LYS A 75 -4.42 -22.27 14.55
C LYS A 75 -4.18 -23.71 14.09
N ILE A 76 -3.00 -23.98 13.57
CA ILE A 76 -2.53 -25.33 13.26
C ILE A 76 -1.21 -25.53 14.00
N ASP A 77 -1.10 -26.67 14.68
CA ASP A 77 0.16 -27.12 15.26
C ASP A 77 1.16 -27.44 14.13
N PRO A 78 2.42 -26.96 14.17
CA PRO A 78 3.44 -27.29 13.19
C PRO A 78 3.62 -28.79 12.92
N ASP A 79 3.36 -29.64 13.92
CA ASP A 79 3.47 -31.10 13.79
C ASP A 79 2.21 -31.76 13.19
N HIS A 80 1.15 -30.97 12.95
CA HIS A 80 -0.09 -31.47 12.38
C HIS A 80 0.06 -31.79 10.88
N PRO A 81 -0.49 -32.91 10.37
CA PRO A 81 -0.35 -33.31 8.96
C PRO A 81 -0.82 -32.25 7.95
N LYS A 82 -1.79 -31.41 8.33
CA LYS A 82 -2.30 -30.31 7.47
C LYS A 82 -1.37 -29.09 7.39
N PHE A 83 -0.37 -28.96 8.27
CA PHE A 83 0.50 -27.78 8.33
C PHE A 83 1.33 -27.60 7.05
N SER A 84 1.91 -28.68 6.53
CA SER A 84 2.67 -28.65 5.27
C SER A 84 1.79 -28.26 4.08
N ALA A 85 0.55 -28.74 4.05
CA ALA A 85 -0.41 -28.41 3.00
C ALA A 85 -0.83 -26.92 3.07
N LEU A 86 -1.06 -26.38 4.27
CA LEU A 86 -1.32 -24.95 4.47
C LEU A 86 -0.14 -24.10 3.96
N ASN A 87 1.10 -24.45 4.31
CA ASN A 87 2.28 -23.69 3.86
C ASN A 87 2.42 -23.69 2.33
N THR A 88 2.07 -24.81 1.67
CA THR A 88 2.06 -24.90 0.21
C THR A 88 0.99 -23.99 -0.39
N ALA A 89 -0.24 -24.04 0.13
CA ALA A 89 -1.34 -23.18 -0.32
C ALA A 89 -1.03 -21.69 -0.11
N MET A 90 -0.41 -21.32 1.01
CA MET A 90 0.05 -19.94 1.27
C MET A 90 1.13 -19.50 0.29
N ALA A 91 2.09 -20.37 -0.02
CA ALA A 91 3.14 -20.08 -1.00
C ALA A 91 2.57 -19.89 -2.40
N ASP A 92 1.56 -20.67 -2.78
CA ASP A 92 0.91 -20.56 -4.08
C ASP A 92 0.01 -19.32 -4.17
N LEU A 93 -0.70 -18.97 -3.09
CA LEU A 93 -1.40 -17.69 -2.97
C LEU A 93 -0.43 -16.51 -3.16
N GLY A 94 0.76 -16.58 -2.54
CA GLY A 94 1.79 -15.55 -2.67
C GLY A 94 2.38 -15.38 -4.07
N LYS A 95 2.29 -16.41 -4.93
CA LYS A 95 2.74 -16.37 -6.33
C LYS A 95 1.67 -15.89 -7.30
N GLN A 96 0.43 -15.66 -6.85
CA GLN A 96 -0.61 -15.17 -7.73
C GLN A 96 -0.26 -13.75 -8.19
N GLU A 97 -0.07 -13.61 -9.50
CA GLU A 97 0.05 -12.33 -10.16
C GLU A 97 -1.36 -11.78 -10.43
N ILE A 98 -1.51 -10.48 -10.22
CA ILE A 98 -2.77 -9.78 -10.42
C ILE A 98 -2.47 -8.59 -11.31
N ASP A 99 -3.15 -8.51 -12.44
CA ASP A 99 -3.09 -7.33 -13.29
C ASP A 99 -3.94 -6.22 -12.65
N VAL A 100 -3.30 -5.09 -12.37
CA VAL A 100 -3.94 -3.95 -11.74
C VAL A 100 -3.94 -2.78 -12.72
N ASP A 101 -5.14 -2.33 -13.07
CA ASP A 101 -5.33 -1.16 -13.94
C ASP A 101 -5.22 0.12 -13.12
N LEU A 102 -4.00 0.68 -13.07
CA LEU A 102 -3.72 1.94 -12.38
C LEU A 102 -3.69 3.10 -13.37
N VAL A 103 -4.23 4.23 -12.94
CA VAL A 103 -4.15 5.46 -13.72
C VAL A 103 -2.76 6.06 -13.57
N LEU A 104 -2.09 6.33 -14.69
CA LEU A 104 -0.76 6.93 -14.70
C LEU A 104 -0.79 8.38 -14.19
N LEU A 105 0.29 8.75 -13.51
CA LEU A 105 0.52 10.07 -12.92
C LEU A 105 1.49 10.84 -13.79
N LYS A 106 1.12 12.04 -14.21
CA LYS A 106 2.02 12.87 -15.01
C LYS A 106 3.08 13.49 -14.12
N GLU A 107 4.35 13.45 -14.55
CA GLU A 107 5.46 14.06 -13.81
C GLU A 107 5.19 15.54 -13.46
N ALA A 108 4.58 16.29 -14.38
CA ALA A 108 4.25 17.70 -14.19
C ALA A 108 3.28 17.96 -13.02
N ASP A 109 2.38 17.02 -12.71
CA ASP A 109 1.37 17.18 -11.66
C ASP A 109 1.97 17.12 -10.25
N PHE A 110 3.15 16.50 -10.10
CA PHE A 110 3.87 16.44 -8.83
C PHE A 110 4.35 17.81 -8.36
N ARG A 111 4.47 18.79 -9.26
CA ARG A 111 4.93 20.16 -8.95
C ARG A 111 6.19 20.15 -8.10
N LEU A 112 7.23 19.46 -8.54
CA LEU A 112 8.46 19.22 -7.75
C LEU A 112 9.20 20.50 -7.31
N GLY A 113 8.93 21.64 -7.95
CA GLY A 113 9.42 22.94 -7.50
C GLY A 113 8.72 23.48 -6.24
N ASP A 114 7.46 23.10 -6.01
CA ASP A 114 6.65 23.52 -4.86
C ASP A 114 6.57 22.44 -3.78
N ASN A 115 6.61 21.17 -4.19
CA ASN A 115 6.46 20.01 -3.33
C ASN A 115 7.82 19.33 -3.12
N PRO A 116 8.40 19.38 -1.91
CA PRO A 116 9.65 18.69 -1.59
C PRO A 116 9.39 17.20 -1.37
N ILE A 117 9.03 16.49 -2.44
CA ILE A 117 8.78 15.04 -2.42
C ILE A 117 10.14 14.33 -2.40
N PRO A 118 10.42 13.46 -1.42
CA PRO A 118 11.70 12.77 -1.35
C PRO A 118 11.96 11.92 -2.61
N PRO A 119 13.19 11.88 -3.14
CA PRO A 119 13.53 11.03 -4.29
C PRO A 119 13.22 9.55 -4.08
N ALA A 120 13.37 9.05 -2.85
CA ALA A 120 13.01 7.67 -2.51
C ALA A 120 11.51 7.40 -2.72
N LEU A 121 10.66 8.36 -2.37
CA LEU A 121 9.21 8.25 -2.59
C LEU A 121 8.87 8.30 -4.09
N LEU A 122 9.52 9.18 -4.85
CA LEU A 122 9.36 9.22 -6.31
C LEU A 122 9.81 7.91 -6.97
N SER A 123 10.93 7.35 -6.52
CA SER A 123 11.44 6.06 -7.02
C SER A 123 10.44 4.93 -6.83
N SER A 124 9.74 4.87 -5.69
CA SER A 124 8.70 3.86 -5.44
C SER A 124 7.43 4.04 -6.29
N LEU A 125 7.27 5.19 -6.96
CA LEU A 125 6.12 5.52 -7.79
C LEU A 125 6.40 5.41 -9.29
N LEU A 126 7.65 5.15 -9.70
CA LEU A 126 8.05 5.16 -11.12
C LEU A 126 7.26 4.18 -11.99
N THR A 127 6.70 3.12 -11.41
CA THR A 127 5.84 2.16 -12.13
C THR A 127 4.51 2.75 -12.60
N ILE A 128 4.12 3.90 -12.06
CA ILE A 128 2.87 4.60 -12.38
C ILE A 128 3.09 6.08 -12.76
N ILE A 129 4.33 6.49 -13.04
CA ILE A 129 4.63 7.85 -13.52
C ILE A 129 4.88 7.80 -15.03
N GLU A 130 4.26 8.73 -15.76
CA GLU A 130 4.48 8.99 -17.20
C GLU A 130 5.02 10.39 -17.48
#